data_AF-A0ABD1H318-F1
#
_entry.id   AF-A0ABD1H318-F1
#
_cell.length_a   1.000
_cell.length_b   1.000
_cell.length_c   1.000
_cell.angle_alpha   90.00
_cell.angle_beta   90.00
_cell.angle_gamma   90.00
#
_symmetry.space_group_name_H-M   'P 1'
#
loop_
_entity.id
_entity.type
_entity.pdbx_description
1 polymer ?
#
loop_
_entity_poly.entity_id
_entity_poly.type
_entity_poly.pdbx_seq_one_letter_code
_entity_poly.pdbx_strand_id
1 'polypeptide(L)'
;MGRMHSRGKGISASALPYKRSPPTWLKIASQDVEESICKFAKKGLTLTNRKILRILKAHALAPEIPEDLYHLIKKAVAIRKHLERNRKDKDSKFRLILVESRIHRLARYYKKTKKLPPVWKYESTTASTLVA
;
A
#
# COMPACT_ATOMS: atom_id res chain seq x y z
N MET A 1 11.56 8.11 -5.48
CA MET A 1 11.56 6.65 -5.17
C MET A 1 12.29 5.84 -6.26
N GLY A 2 13.63 5.75 -6.18
CA GLY A 2 14.49 4.77 -6.88
C GLY A 2 14.91 3.63 -5.93
N ARG A 3 15.20 2.42 -6.43
CA ARG A 3 14.60 1.20 -5.86
C ARG A 3 15.56 0.12 -5.36
N MET A 4 15.05 -0.60 -4.37
CA MET A 4 15.47 -1.95 -3.92
C MET A 4 15.70 -2.97 -5.04
N HIS A 5 14.91 -2.94 -6.12
CA HIS A 5 15.07 -3.81 -7.30
C HIS A 5 15.22 -2.97 -8.58
N SER A 6 16.05 -1.91 -8.58
CA SER A 6 16.48 -1.20 -9.79
C SER A 6 17.89 -0.63 -9.62
N ARG A 7 18.56 -0.33 -10.74
CA ARG A 7 19.91 0.27 -10.75
C ARG A 7 19.91 1.80 -10.64
N GLY A 8 18.74 2.42 -10.56
CA GLY A 8 18.59 3.88 -10.55
C GLY A 8 18.95 4.49 -9.21
N LYS A 9 19.67 5.63 -9.23
CA LYS A 9 20.13 6.37 -8.05
C LYS A 9 19.28 7.61 -7.73
N GLY A 10 18.04 7.66 -8.25
CA GLY A 10 17.19 8.86 -8.14
C GLY A 10 16.78 9.19 -6.70
N ILE A 11 17.07 10.42 -6.28
CA ILE A 11 16.70 10.98 -4.97
C ILE A 11 15.55 11.96 -5.20
N SER A 12 14.33 11.52 -4.89
CA SER A 12 13.13 12.37 -4.95
C SER A 12 12.18 11.92 -3.86
N ALA A 13 11.92 12.82 -2.91
CA ALA A 13 11.05 12.67 -1.77
C ALA A 13 10.50 14.05 -1.35
N SER A 14 9.36 14.07 -0.66
CA SER A 14 8.84 15.30 -0.05
C SER A 14 9.77 15.81 1.05
N ALA A 15 10.11 17.10 1.02
CA ALA A 15 10.79 17.78 2.12
C ALA A 15 9.72 18.38 3.04
N LEU A 16 9.57 17.82 4.24
CA LEU A 16 8.63 18.35 5.23
C LEU A 16 9.12 19.71 5.73
N PRO A 17 8.22 20.69 5.94
CA PRO A 17 8.60 21.96 6.55
C PRO A 17 9.13 21.72 7.97
N TYR A 18 10.08 22.56 8.40
CA TYR A 18 10.65 22.48 9.75
C TYR A 18 9.57 22.66 10.83
N LYS A 19 8.71 23.67 10.65
CA LYS A 19 7.61 23.98 11.56
C LYS A 19 6.49 22.95 11.42
N ARG A 20 6.20 22.25 12.53
CA ARG A 20 5.15 21.20 12.59
C ARG A 20 3.79 21.71 13.06
N SER A 21 3.72 22.93 13.61
CA SER A 21 2.45 23.54 14.03
C SER A 21 1.64 23.97 12.80
N PRO A 22 0.31 23.84 12.82
CA PRO A 22 -0.52 24.33 11.75
C PRO A 22 -0.34 25.86 11.56
N PRO A 23 -0.45 26.37 10.33
CA PRO A 23 -0.42 27.79 10.09
C PRO A 23 -1.68 28.47 10.65
N THR A 24 -1.55 29.72 11.11
CA THR A 24 -2.63 30.46 11.81
C THR A 24 -3.84 30.79 10.96
N TRP A 25 -3.68 30.81 9.63
CA TRP A 25 -4.77 31.01 8.67
C TRP A 25 -5.63 29.75 8.47
N LEU A 26 -5.18 28.57 8.92
CA LEU A 26 -5.98 27.36 8.87
C LEU A 26 -6.96 27.35 10.06
N LYS A 27 -8.25 27.56 9.76
CA LYS A 27 -9.33 27.66 10.77
C LYS A 27 -10.10 26.36 10.99
N ILE A 28 -9.57 25.23 10.51
CA ILE A 28 -10.23 23.93 10.59
C ILE A 28 -9.90 23.28 11.93
N ALA A 29 -10.93 22.80 12.64
CA ALA A 29 -10.74 22.05 13.88
C ALA A 29 -10.28 20.61 13.59
N SER A 30 -9.63 19.96 14.55
CA SER A 30 -9.18 18.57 14.36
C SER A 30 -10.33 17.59 14.09
N GLN A 31 -11.51 17.85 14.69
CA GLN A 31 -12.71 17.03 14.53
C GLN A 31 -13.21 17.03 13.08
N ASP A 32 -13.27 18.20 12.44
CA ASP A 32 -13.71 18.32 11.04
C ASP A 32 -12.77 17.56 10.08
N VAL A 33 -11.47 17.54 10.40
CA VAL A 33 -10.47 16.77 9.66
C VAL A 33 -10.69 15.27 9.83
N GLU A 34 -10.98 14.81 11.04
CA GLU A 34 -11.27 13.39 11.32
C GLU A 34 -12.56 12.94 10.64
N GLU A 35 -13.61 13.76 10.65
CA GLU A 35 -14.87 13.46 9.96
C GLU A 35 -14.65 13.38 8.45
N SER A 36 -13.90 14.32 7.88
CA SER A 36 -13.53 14.31 6.46
C SER A 36 -12.75 13.06 6.09
N ILE A 37 -11.78 12.66 6.91
CA ILE A 37 -10.99 11.42 6.72
C ILE A 37 -11.91 10.20 6.72
N CYS A 38 -12.82 10.09 7.70
CA CYS A 38 -13.76 8.97 7.80
C CYS A 38 -14.74 8.95 6.62
N LYS A 39 -15.21 10.12 6.17
CA LYS A 39 -16.08 10.27 5.00
C LYS A 39 -15.41 9.77 3.73
N PHE A 40 -14.14 10.10 3.51
CA PHE A 40 -13.40 9.62 2.34
C PHE A 40 -13.06 8.13 2.43
N ALA A 41 -12.73 7.62 3.62
CA ALA A 41 -12.52 6.19 3.82
C ALA A 41 -13.77 5.36 3.51
N LYS A 42 -14.95 5.83 3.94
CA LYS A 42 -16.25 5.21 3.59
C LYS A 42 -16.54 5.21 2.09
N LYS A 43 -15.96 6.16 1.34
CA LYS A 43 -16.04 6.20 -0.14
C LYS A 43 -15.00 5.29 -0.82
N GLY A 44 -14.16 4.58 -0.08
CA GLY A 44 -13.15 3.68 -0.63
C GLY A 44 -11.86 4.36 -1.09
N LEU A 45 -11.61 5.61 -0.69
CA LEU A 45 -10.34 6.29 -0.99
C LEU A 45 -9.22 5.82 -0.07
N THR A 46 -8.10 5.40 -0.67
CA THR A 46 -6.92 4.91 0.04
C THR A 46 -6.06 6.08 0.50
N LEU A 47 -5.73 6.14 1.80
CA LEU A 47 -4.93 7.21 2.41
C LEU A 47 -3.61 6.68 2.97
N THR A 48 -2.49 7.05 2.36
CA THR A 48 -1.18 6.39 2.53
C THR A 48 -0.37 6.83 3.76
N ASN A 49 -0.95 7.55 4.72
CA ASN A 49 -0.20 8.13 5.85
C ASN A 49 -0.41 7.31 7.15
N ARG A 50 0.69 6.98 7.85
CA ARG A 50 0.67 6.28 9.15
C ARG A 50 -0.22 6.97 10.18
N LYS A 51 -0.28 8.32 10.17
CA LYS A 51 -1.13 9.10 11.07
C LYS A 51 -2.61 8.95 10.74
N ILE A 52 -2.96 8.93 9.46
CA ILE A 52 -4.34 8.72 9.00
C ILE A 52 -4.80 7.31 9.34
N LEU A 53 -3.93 6.30 9.15
CA LEU A 53 -4.25 4.91 9.49
C LEU A 53 -4.58 4.74 10.99
N ARG A 54 -3.95 5.53 11.88
CA ARG A 54 -4.29 5.54 13.31
C ARG A 54 -5.71 6.05 13.56
N ILE A 55 -6.12 7.12 12.87
CA ILE A 55 -7.49 7.66 12.94
C ILE A 55 -8.48 6.60 12.43
N LEU A 56 -8.22 5.99 11.27
CA LEU A 56 -9.09 4.95 10.71
C LEU A 56 -9.24 3.73 11.62
N LYS A 57 -8.17 3.33 12.32
CA LYS A 57 -8.22 2.25 13.32
C LYS A 57 -9.08 2.60 14.52
N ALA A 58 -9.01 3.84 15.01
CA ALA A 58 -9.84 4.29 16.12
C ALA A 58 -11.34 4.23 15.78
N HIS A 59 -11.69 4.48 14.51
CA HIS A 59 -13.06 4.38 14.01
C HIS A 59 -13.42 3.01 13.42
N ALA A 60 -12.58 1.98 13.56
CA ALA A 60 -12.76 0.64 12.98
C ALA A 60 -12.99 0.60 11.45
N LEU A 61 -12.50 1.61 10.71
CA LEU A 61 -12.59 1.73 9.25
C LEU A 61 -11.27 1.38 8.55
N ALA A 62 -10.34 0.75 9.27
CA ALA A 62 -9.03 0.42 8.70
C ALA A 62 -9.11 -0.82 7.81
N PRO A 63 -8.41 -0.84 6.66
CA PRO A 63 -8.37 -2.02 5.80
C PRO A 63 -7.68 -3.19 6.50
N GLU A 64 -8.18 -4.40 6.27
CA GLU A 64 -7.61 -5.65 6.83
C GLU A 64 -6.21 -5.92 6.31
N ILE A 65 -5.98 -5.66 5.02
CA ILE A 65 -4.68 -5.81 4.36
C ILE A 65 -4.01 -4.44 4.31
N PRO A 66 -2.72 -4.34 4.71
CA PRO A 66 -1.95 -3.11 4.54
C PRO A 66 -1.92 -2.63 3.08
N GLU A 67 -2.13 -1.33 2.89
CA GLU A 67 -2.25 -0.66 1.59
C GLU A 67 -1.11 -0.95 0.60
N ASP A 68 0.13 -0.95 1.10
CA ASP A 68 1.32 -1.22 0.32
C ASP A 68 1.39 -2.68 -0.16
N LEU A 69 0.88 -3.61 0.65
CA LEU A 69 0.76 -5.01 0.30
C LEU A 69 -0.36 -5.21 -0.74
N TYR A 70 -1.54 -4.60 -0.51
CA TYR A 70 -2.67 -4.62 -1.44
C TYR A 70 -2.26 -4.15 -2.85
N HIS A 71 -1.59 -3.00 -2.95
CA HIS A 71 -1.16 -2.45 -4.23
C HIS A 71 -0.10 -3.30 -4.97
N LEU A 72 0.75 -4.03 -4.23
CA LEU A 72 1.69 -4.96 -4.86
C LEU A 72 0.99 -6.22 -5.36
N ILE A 73 0.02 -6.75 -4.60
CA ILE A 73 -0.80 -7.88 -5.03
C ILE A 73 -1.61 -7.49 -6.27
N LYS A 74 -2.27 -6.32 -6.27
CA LYS A 74 -2.99 -5.77 -7.44
C LYS A 74 -2.12 -5.75 -8.69
N LYS A 75 -0.88 -5.30 -8.54
CA LYS A 75 0.11 -5.26 -9.63
C LYS A 75 0.52 -6.64 -10.09
N ALA A 76 0.74 -7.58 -9.18
CA ALA A 76 1.08 -8.96 -9.52
C ALA A 76 -0.05 -9.65 -10.29
N VAL A 77 -1.30 -9.48 -9.86
CA VAL A 77 -2.50 -10.00 -10.56
C VAL A 77 -2.59 -9.44 -11.97
N ALA A 78 -2.40 -8.13 -12.15
CA ALA A 78 -2.41 -7.50 -13.47
C ALA A 78 -1.31 -8.06 -14.40
N ILE A 79 -0.08 -8.23 -13.89
CA ILE A 79 1.03 -8.79 -14.67
C ILE A 79 0.76 -10.26 -15.02
N ARG A 80 0.19 -11.05 -14.10
CA ARG A 80 -0.19 -12.45 -14.37
C ARG A 80 -1.23 -12.55 -15.48
N LYS A 81 -2.30 -11.75 -15.40
CA LYS A 81 -3.34 -11.68 -16.45
C LYS A 81 -2.78 -11.27 -17.81
N HIS A 82 -1.79 -10.37 -17.85
CA HIS A 82 -1.07 -10.03 -19.08
C HIS A 82 -0.27 -11.22 -19.65
N LEU A 83 0.45 -11.93 -18.79
CA LEU A 83 1.30 -13.06 -19.17
C LEU A 83 0.53 -14.30 -19.64
N GLU A 84 -0.73 -14.46 -19.21
CA GLU A 84 -1.62 -15.52 -19.70
C GLU A 84 -1.81 -15.42 -21.22
N ARG A 85 -2.01 -14.20 -21.73
CA ARG A 85 -2.12 -13.91 -23.17
C ARG A 85 -0.76 -13.84 -23.84
N ASN A 86 0.23 -13.27 -23.15
CA ASN A 86 1.56 -12.96 -23.68
C ASN A 86 2.66 -13.88 -23.10
N ARG A 87 2.54 -15.19 -23.33
CA ARG A 87 3.42 -16.19 -22.69
C ARG A 87 4.90 -16.06 -23.05
N LYS A 88 5.23 -15.42 -24.18
CA LYS A 88 6.61 -15.20 -24.66
C LYS A 88 7.29 -13.98 -24.06
N ASP A 89 6.56 -13.11 -23.35
CA ASP A 89 7.12 -11.90 -22.73
C ASP A 89 7.99 -12.27 -21.52
N LYS A 90 9.31 -12.26 -21.72
CA LYS A 90 10.32 -12.60 -20.70
C LYS A 90 10.56 -11.45 -19.71
N ASP A 91 10.39 -10.21 -20.14
CA ASP A 91 10.60 -9.03 -19.30
C ASP A 91 9.48 -8.90 -18.25
N SER A 92 8.23 -9.09 -18.65
CA SER A 92 7.10 -9.13 -17.71
C SER A 92 7.21 -10.29 -16.71
N LYS A 93 7.72 -11.46 -17.13
CA LYS A 93 8.03 -12.58 -16.21
C LYS A 93 9.08 -12.18 -15.17
N PHE A 94 10.17 -11.54 -15.60
CA PHE A 94 11.20 -11.05 -14.69
C PHE A 94 10.63 -10.01 -13.71
N ARG A 95 9.82 -9.07 -14.19
CA ARG A 95 9.18 -8.06 -13.34
C ARG A 95 8.19 -8.68 -12.35
N LEU A 96 7.45 -9.72 -12.74
CA LEU A 96 6.58 -10.46 -11.82
C LEU A 96 7.38 -11.03 -10.65
N ILE A 97 8.51 -11.70 -10.91
CA ILE A 97 9.40 -12.23 -9.88
C ILE A 97 9.83 -11.13 -8.90
N LEU A 98 10.20 -9.95 -9.42
CA LEU A 98 10.59 -8.82 -8.58
C LEU A 98 9.44 -8.27 -7.73
N VAL A 99 8.20 -8.30 -8.21
CA VAL A 99 7.01 -7.86 -7.47
C VAL A 99 6.66 -8.88 -6.39
N GLU A 100 6.61 -10.17 -6.73
CA GLU A 100 6.30 -11.24 -5.77
C GLU A 100 7.35 -11.33 -4.66
N SER A 101 8.62 -11.11 -4.99
CA SER A 101 9.69 -11.00 -4.00
C SER A 101 9.45 -9.85 -3.01
N ARG A 102 8.89 -8.70 -3.44
CA ARG A 102 8.53 -7.60 -2.53
C ARG A 102 7.32 -7.95 -1.67
N ILE A 103 6.31 -8.64 -2.23
CA ILE A 103 5.14 -9.12 -1.49
C ILE A 103 5.60 -10.02 -0.34
N HIS A 104 6.44 -11.02 -0.62
CA HIS A 104 6.94 -11.93 0.42
C HIS A 104 7.76 -11.23 1.51
N ARG A 105 8.58 -10.23 1.13
CA ARG A 105 9.36 -9.43 2.09
C ARG A 105 8.45 -8.60 3.00
N LEU A 106 7.44 -7.94 2.44
CA LEU A 106 6.48 -7.15 3.22
C LEU A 106 5.58 -8.04 4.08
N ALA A 107 5.10 -9.16 3.54
CA ALA A 107 4.32 -10.13 4.30
C ALA A 107 5.10 -10.63 5.53
N ARG A 108 6.39 -10.93 5.39
CA ARG A 108 7.26 -11.31 6.51
C ARG A 108 7.34 -10.19 7.56
N TYR A 109 7.54 -8.95 7.14
CA TYR A 109 7.57 -7.79 8.03
C TYR A 109 6.23 -7.60 8.77
N TYR A 110 5.11 -7.74 8.08
CA TYR A 110 3.79 -7.57 8.67
C TYR A 110 3.36 -8.71 9.60
N LYS A 111 3.82 -9.94 9.34
CA LYS A 111 3.70 -11.04 10.29
C LYS A 111 4.52 -10.80 11.55
N LYS A 112 5.78 -10.34 11.41
CA LYS A 112 6.64 -9.98 12.55
C LYS A 112 6.04 -8.86 13.40
N THR A 113 5.43 -7.85 12.76
CA THR A 113 4.80 -6.72 13.44
C THR A 113 3.36 -6.97 13.88
N LYS A 114 2.87 -8.22 13.78
CA LYS A 114 1.52 -8.65 14.16
C LYS A 114 0.38 -7.88 13.46
N LYS A 115 0.66 -7.30 12.29
CA LYS A 115 -0.38 -6.66 11.45
C LYS A 115 -1.06 -7.64 10.51
N LEU A 116 -0.48 -8.82 10.29
CA LEU A 116 -1.08 -9.93 9.56
C LEU A 116 -1.07 -11.18 10.43
N PRO A 117 -2.07 -12.07 10.26
CA PRO A 117 -2.06 -13.39 10.89
C PRO A 117 -0.77 -14.17 10.55
N PRO A 118 -0.22 -14.97 11.48
CA PRO A 118 0.95 -15.81 11.19
C PRO A 118 0.74 -16.79 10.03
N VAL A 119 -0.49 -17.29 9.91
CA VAL A 119 -0.96 -18.22 8.87
C VAL A 119 -1.07 -17.55 7.49
N TRP A 120 -1.07 -16.22 7.43
CA TRP A 120 -1.24 -15.49 6.18
C TRP A 120 -0.14 -15.83 5.16
N LYS A 121 -0.57 -16.17 3.95
CA LYS A 121 0.27 -16.56 2.83
C LYS A 121 -0.26 -15.95 1.53
N TYR A 122 0.65 -15.48 0.69
CA TYR A 122 0.32 -15.04 -0.66
C TYR A 122 0.26 -16.26 -1.57
N GLU A 123 -0.88 -16.46 -2.23
CA GLU A 123 -1.06 -17.49 -3.25
C GLU A 123 -1.60 -16.84 -4.52
N SER A 124 -0.98 -17.12 -5.66
CA SER A 124 -1.29 -16.40 -6.90
C SER A 124 -2.68 -16.72 -7.46
N THR A 125 -3.23 -17.87 -7.12
CA THR A 125 -4.56 -18.33 -7.55
C THR A 125 -5.68 -17.59 -6.81
N THR A 126 -5.49 -17.31 -5.52
CA THR A 126 -6.45 -16.60 -4.67
C THR A 126 -6.20 -15.09 -4.63
N ALA A 127 -5.06 -14.62 -5.12
CA ALA A 127 -4.70 -13.21 -5.13
C ALA A 127 -5.71 -12.30 -5.85
N SER A 128 -6.47 -12.81 -6.83
CA SER A 128 -7.49 -12.03 -7.55
C SER A 128 -8.70 -11.70 -6.67
N THR A 129 -9.10 -12.58 -5.76
CA THR A 129 -10.25 -12.36 -4.88
C THR A 129 -9.95 -11.35 -3.76
N LEU A 130 -8.68 -11.21 -3.39
CA LEU A 130 -8.20 -10.28 -2.36
C LEU A 130 -8.14 -8.82 -2.85
N VAL A 131 -8.27 -8.59 -4.16
CA VAL A 131 -8.08 -7.26 -4.78
C VAL A 131 -9.23 -6.91 -5.74
N ALA A 132 -10.32 -7.66 -5.68
CA ALA A 132 -11.55 -7.35 -6.41
C ALA A 132 -12.23 -6.11 -5.81
#